data_AF-A0A943K4Q8-F1
#
_entry.id   AF-A0A943K4Q8-F1
#
_cell.length_a   1.000
_cell.length_b   1.000
_cell.length_c   1.000
_cell.angle_alpha   90.00
_cell.angle_beta   90.00
_cell.angle_gamma   90.00
#
_symmetry.space_group_name_H-M   'P 1'
#
loop_
_entity.id
_entity.type
_entity.pdbx_description
1 polymer ?
#
loop_
_entity_poly.entity_id
_entity_poly.type
_entity_poly.pdbx_seq_one_letter_code
_entity_poly.pdbx_strand_id
1 'polypeptide(L)'
;MKYCWKTKFFTHAFRLVSLTLLTFVLLAPAFSRTKTMKASADTGPKPSVRVTFENMGDELCYGTLLSKTPSTGPTRAWDGTEDGKPIFNGVKETVWRAFTEFKDEDGFYFLQWFRRADENKALNWTYYPPQTFKILLYYPDRATKSGAADNSAGGATRDSETTAASGAFCVSDVLERYAFHSYYFVNMAEIADNTSGNLIAAIPLPVTQNYDYSAEILGFFVRFIITLGVETLLALAFGLRTKRAFLTVLAANGVTQIALNLLLNVRLHFNNLYGVIPLYFFAELFVFVAEAALYCFILGKRKNGGENGSTDENGGKAAIVYSKKRLILYAFTANLISFCIGLPLAILLPAVF
;
A
#
# COMPACT_ATOMS: atom_id res chain seq x y z
N MET A 1 41.87 -29.78 8.92
CA MET A 1 41.36 -28.64 9.73
C MET A 1 41.13 -27.31 8.97
N LYS A 2 41.35 -27.19 7.64
CA LYS A 2 41.15 -25.92 6.89
C LYS A 2 39.69 -25.58 6.51
N TYR A 3 38.75 -26.52 6.60
CA TYR A 3 37.35 -26.32 6.21
C TYR A 3 36.49 -25.57 7.26
N CYS A 4 36.77 -25.75 8.56
CA CYS A 4 35.93 -25.23 9.65
C CYS A 4 36.08 -23.71 9.87
N TRP A 5 37.25 -23.14 9.57
CA TRP A 5 37.47 -21.70 9.74
C TRP A 5 36.82 -20.89 8.61
N LYS A 6 36.85 -21.39 7.37
CA LYS A 6 36.20 -20.74 6.22
C LYS A 6 34.70 -20.63 6.37
N THR A 7 34.03 -21.68 6.86
CA THR A 7 32.59 -21.66 7.13
C THR A 7 32.27 -20.72 8.28
N LYS A 8 32.96 -20.81 9.44
CA LYS A 8 32.73 -19.88 10.55
C LYS A 8 32.94 -18.41 10.17
N PHE A 9 33.98 -18.10 9.39
CA PHE A 9 34.29 -16.73 8.95
C PHE A 9 33.24 -16.15 7.99
N PHE A 10 32.82 -16.94 6.98
CA PHE A 10 31.71 -16.56 6.09
C PHE A 10 30.43 -16.32 6.90
N THR A 11 30.19 -17.17 7.91
CA THR A 11 29.03 -17.03 8.81
C THR A 11 29.11 -15.74 9.63
N HIS A 12 30.29 -15.33 10.12
CA HIS A 12 30.42 -14.11 10.93
C HIS A 12 30.32 -12.82 10.12
N ALA A 13 30.92 -12.76 8.93
CA ALA A 13 30.78 -11.60 8.03
C ALA A 13 29.35 -11.48 7.49
N PHE A 14 28.74 -12.61 7.11
CA PHE A 14 27.34 -12.68 6.72
C PHE A 14 26.42 -12.29 7.88
N ARG A 15 26.67 -12.77 9.09
CA ARG A 15 25.92 -12.37 10.29
C ARG A 15 26.07 -10.88 10.58
N LEU A 16 27.26 -10.29 10.44
CA LEU A 16 27.47 -8.88 10.70
C LEU A 16 26.68 -8.01 9.72
N VAL A 17 26.80 -8.28 8.41
CA VAL A 17 26.06 -7.54 7.37
C VAL A 17 24.56 -7.75 7.52
N SER A 18 24.13 -8.99 7.79
CA SER A 18 22.74 -9.33 8.02
C SER A 18 22.21 -8.66 9.29
N LEU A 19 22.99 -8.55 10.38
CA LEU A 19 22.61 -7.83 11.60
C LEU A 19 22.51 -6.32 11.36
N THR A 20 23.47 -5.73 10.63
CA THR A 20 23.46 -4.28 10.34
C THR A 20 22.33 -3.91 9.39
N LEU A 21 22.01 -4.78 8.43
CA LEU A 21 20.87 -4.60 7.53
C LEU A 21 19.54 -4.82 8.26
N LEU A 22 19.43 -5.87 9.08
CA LEU A 22 18.26 -6.16 9.90
C LEU A 22 18.00 -5.02 10.89
N THR A 23 19.03 -4.49 11.55
CA THR A 23 18.88 -3.36 12.47
C THR A 23 18.45 -2.09 11.73
N PHE A 24 19.00 -1.80 10.54
CA PHE A 24 18.52 -0.67 9.73
C PHE A 24 17.07 -0.85 9.27
N VAL A 25 16.68 -2.04 8.81
CA VAL A 25 15.30 -2.38 8.43
C VAL A 25 14.34 -2.27 9.63
N LEU A 26 14.77 -2.70 10.82
CA LEU A 26 14.00 -2.57 12.06
C LEU A 26 13.94 -1.14 12.61
N LEU A 27 14.93 -0.30 12.28
CA LEU A 27 14.98 1.13 12.66
C LEU A 27 14.34 2.05 11.62
N ALA A 28 14.15 1.60 10.37
CA ALA A 28 13.46 2.36 9.33
C ALA A 28 12.04 2.82 9.75
N PRO A 29 11.22 2.04 10.48
CA PRO A 29 9.98 2.51 11.08
C PRO A 29 10.13 3.67 12.07
N ALA A 30 11.26 3.75 12.79
CA ALA A 30 11.52 4.85 13.71
C ALA A 30 11.84 6.16 12.96
N PHE A 31 12.49 6.07 11.79
CA PHE A 31 12.68 7.21 10.88
C PHE A 31 11.35 7.68 10.24
N SER A 32 10.40 6.77 10.05
CA SER A 32 9.06 7.05 9.51
C SER A 32 8.06 7.64 10.51
N ARG A 33 8.43 7.84 11.79
CA ARG A 33 7.63 8.66 12.73
C ARG A 33 7.80 10.16 12.52
N THR A 34 8.54 10.57 11.51
CA THR A 34 8.46 11.94 11.00
C THR A 34 7.07 12.11 10.43
N LYS A 35 6.24 12.94 11.10
CA LYS A 35 4.93 13.36 10.62
C LYS A 35 5.03 13.63 9.12
N THR A 36 4.08 13.10 8.35
CA THR A 36 3.84 13.45 6.96
C THR A 36 4.26 14.90 6.72
N MET A 37 5.36 15.10 5.99
CA MET A 37 5.65 16.44 5.50
C MET A 37 4.40 16.85 4.74
N LYS A 38 3.71 17.88 5.23
CA LYS A 38 2.57 18.47 4.54
C LYS A 38 3.11 19.01 3.23
N ALA A 39 3.09 18.18 2.18
CA ALA A 39 3.21 18.65 0.83
C ALA A 39 2.00 19.55 0.60
N SER A 40 2.27 20.85 0.47
CA SER A 40 1.28 21.83 0.07
C SER A 40 1.08 21.69 -1.44
N ALA A 41 -0.19 21.78 -1.87
CA ALA A 41 -0.74 21.56 -3.21
C ALA A 41 -1.17 20.10 -3.51
N ASP A 42 -2.32 20.00 -4.15
CA ASP A 42 -3.07 18.81 -4.57
C ASP A 42 -2.37 17.99 -5.68
N THR A 43 -1.05 17.87 -5.60
CA THR A 43 -0.17 17.39 -6.69
C THR A 43 0.40 16.00 -6.45
N GLY A 44 -0.01 15.31 -5.37
CA GLY A 44 0.43 13.95 -5.08
C GLY A 44 -0.61 12.88 -5.41
N PRO A 45 -0.18 11.60 -5.56
CA PRO A 45 -1.10 10.47 -5.59
C PRO A 45 -2.05 10.55 -4.40
N LYS A 46 -3.32 10.18 -4.60
CA LYS A 46 -4.38 10.37 -3.62
C LYS A 46 -4.86 9.01 -3.12
N PRO A 47 -5.00 8.80 -1.81
CA PRO A 47 -5.48 7.53 -1.29
C PRO A 47 -6.91 7.28 -1.79
N SER A 48 -7.27 6.01 -1.96
CA SER A 48 -8.61 5.64 -2.41
C SER A 48 -9.19 4.49 -1.60
N VAL A 49 -10.51 4.50 -1.43
CA VAL A 49 -11.29 3.33 -1.05
C VAL A 49 -12.17 2.97 -2.25
N ARG A 50 -12.09 1.73 -2.70
CA ARG A 50 -12.84 1.20 -3.84
C ARG A 50 -13.62 -0.02 -3.37
N VAL A 51 -14.93 0.03 -3.53
CA VAL A 51 -15.83 -1.06 -3.17
C VAL A 51 -16.46 -1.59 -4.45
N THR A 52 -16.46 -2.91 -4.63
CA THR A 52 -17.14 -3.60 -5.72
C THR A 52 -18.25 -4.48 -5.14
N PHE A 53 -19.43 -4.42 -5.74
CA PHE A 53 -20.61 -5.17 -5.30
C PHE A 53 -20.87 -6.32 -6.28
N GLU A 54 -20.47 -7.54 -5.91
CA GLU A 54 -20.78 -8.73 -6.71
C GLU A 54 -22.22 -9.17 -6.49
N ASN A 55 -22.83 -9.77 -7.51
CA ASN A 55 -24.22 -10.23 -7.48
C ASN A 55 -25.24 -9.13 -7.14
N MET A 56 -24.87 -7.85 -7.31
CA MET A 56 -25.79 -6.74 -7.17
C MET A 56 -26.71 -6.68 -8.39
N GLY A 57 -28.01 -6.74 -8.17
CA GLY A 57 -29.02 -6.57 -9.22
C GLY A 57 -29.04 -5.17 -9.83
N ASP A 58 -30.02 -4.91 -10.70
CA ASP A 58 -30.19 -3.63 -11.41
C ASP A 58 -31.15 -2.66 -10.71
N GLU A 59 -31.55 -2.98 -9.49
CA GLU A 59 -32.36 -2.10 -8.66
C GLU A 59 -31.60 -0.84 -8.29
N LEU A 60 -32.29 0.30 -8.33
CA LEU A 60 -31.72 1.61 -8.03
C LEU A 60 -31.13 1.62 -6.61
N CYS A 61 -29.83 1.91 -6.52
CA CYS A 61 -29.09 1.89 -5.26
C CYS A 61 -28.07 3.01 -5.20
N TYR A 62 -28.12 3.79 -4.11
CA TYR A 62 -27.13 4.80 -3.81
C TYR A 62 -26.20 4.30 -2.71
N GLY A 63 -24.92 4.66 -2.79
CA GLY A 63 -23.91 4.29 -1.80
C GLY A 63 -23.14 5.50 -1.28
N THR A 64 -22.71 5.41 -0.03
CA THR A 64 -21.76 6.33 0.62
C THR A 64 -20.82 5.56 1.55
N LEU A 65 -19.73 6.22 1.97
CA LEU A 65 -18.89 5.77 3.08
C LEU A 65 -19.14 6.69 4.27
N LEU A 66 -19.75 6.16 5.33
CA LEU A 66 -19.88 6.87 6.60
C LEU A 66 -18.51 6.97 7.25
N SER A 67 -18.19 8.11 7.86
CA SER A 67 -16.86 8.39 8.42
C SER A 67 -16.90 8.45 9.93
N LYS A 68 -15.89 7.91 10.62
CA LYS A 68 -15.77 8.08 12.08
C LYS A 68 -15.50 9.54 12.46
N THR A 69 -14.87 10.32 11.58
CA THR A 69 -14.61 11.76 11.77
C THR A 69 -15.62 12.60 10.98
N PRO A 70 -15.99 13.81 11.45
CA PRO A 70 -17.00 14.65 10.81
C PRO A 70 -16.51 15.33 9.52
N SER A 71 -15.25 15.15 9.12
CA SER A 71 -14.70 15.67 7.87
C SER A 71 -13.48 14.88 7.42
N THR A 72 -13.27 14.82 6.10
CA THR A 72 -12.02 14.38 5.48
C THR A 72 -11.80 15.15 4.16
N GLY A 73 -10.62 15.77 4.04
CA GLY A 73 -10.31 16.66 2.92
C GLY A 73 -11.36 17.78 2.75
N PRO A 74 -11.91 17.99 1.55
CA PRO A 74 -12.94 19.01 1.32
C PRO A 74 -14.34 18.58 1.79
N THR A 75 -14.56 17.28 2.03
CA THR A 75 -15.88 16.73 2.41
C THR A 75 -16.10 16.82 3.91
N ARG A 76 -17.33 17.14 4.31
CA ARG A 76 -17.71 17.34 5.71
C ARG A 76 -19.15 16.94 5.94
N ALA A 77 -19.46 16.53 7.17
CA ALA A 77 -20.82 16.37 7.65
C ALA A 77 -21.59 17.68 7.53
N TRP A 78 -22.89 17.58 7.26
CA TRP A 78 -23.76 18.75 7.22
C TRP A 78 -23.85 19.36 8.62
N ASP A 79 -23.71 20.68 8.70
CA ASP A 79 -23.75 21.44 9.95
C ASP A 79 -25.16 21.96 10.29
N GLY A 80 -26.17 21.62 9.47
CA GLY A 80 -27.55 22.07 9.64
C GLY A 80 -27.85 23.44 9.01
N THR A 81 -26.88 24.07 8.34
CA THR A 81 -27.05 25.37 7.69
C THR A 81 -27.24 25.23 6.18
N GLU A 82 -27.94 26.18 5.56
CA GLU A 82 -28.06 26.22 4.09
C GLU A 82 -26.70 26.43 3.41
N ASP A 83 -25.80 27.22 4.01
CA ASP A 83 -24.45 27.45 3.49
C ASP A 83 -23.58 26.17 3.50
N GLY A 84 -23.82 25.28 4.46
CA GLY A 84 -23.13 24.00 4.60
C GLY A 84 -23.68 22.87 3.71
N LYS A 85 -24.82 23.11 3.04
CA LYS A 85 -25.50 22.14 2.17
C LYS A 85 -24.97 22.27 0.72
N PRO A 86 -24.44 21.21 0.11
CA PRO A 86 -24.12 21.21 -1.30
C PRO A 86 -25.40 21.39 -2.14
N ILE A 87 -25.27 22.08 -3.27
CA ILE A 87 -26.39 22.32 -4.18
C ILE A 87 -26.78 20.99 -4.85
N PHE A 88 -27.88 20.40 -4.40
CA PHE A 88 -28.53 19.24 -5.01
C PHE A 88 -29.89 19.64 -5.55
N ASN A 89 -30.25 19.16 -6.74
CA ASN A 89 -31.55 19.41 -7.36
C ASN A 89 -32.27 18.09 -7.65
N GLY A 90 -33.60 18.08 -7.47
CA GLY A 90 -34.47 16.95 -7.80
C GLY A 90 -34.15 15.68 -7.00
N VAL A 91 -34.07 14.52 -7.68
CA VAL A 91 -33.83 13.20 -7.06
C VAL A 91 -32.60 13.19 -6.15
N LYS A 92 -31.54 13.94 -6.48
CA LYS A 92 -30.33 14.00 -5.65
C LYS A 92 -30.57 14.64 -4.29
N GLU A 93 -31.52 15.58 -4.17
CA GLU A 93 -31.86 16.20 -2.91
C GLU A 93 -32.62 15.23 -1.99
N THR A 94 -33.57 14.46 -2.53
CA THR A 94 -34.29 13.43 -1.77
C THR A 94 -33.35 12.37 -1.23
N VAL A 95 -32.40 11.90 -2.05
CA VAL A 95 -31.37 10.93 -1.64
C VAL A 95 -30.42 11.52 -0.61
N TRP A 96 -29.95 12.75 -0.82
CA TRP A 96 -29.10 13.44 0.16
C TRP A 96 -29.79 13.58 1.52
N ARG A 97 -31.08 13.92 1.53
CA ARG A 97 -31.89 14.03 2.75
C ARG A 97 -31.97 12.68 3.47
N ALA A 98 -32.24 11.60 2.74
CA ALA A 98 -32.26 10.25 3.29
C ALA A 98 -30.95 9.89 4.01
N PHE A 99 -29.79 10.13 3.38
CA PHE A 99 -28.49 9.88 4.00
C PHE A 99 -28.18 10.80 5.19
N THR A 100 -28.70 12.03 5.19
CA THR A 100 -28.50 13.02 6.25
C THR A 100 -29.33 12.70 7.50
N GLU A 101 -30.53 12.18 7.28
CA GLU A 101 -31.46 11.75 8.33
C GLU A 101 -31.06 10.41 8.94
N PHE A 102 -30.38 9.54 8.18
CA PHE A 102 -29.83 8.27 8.68
C PHE A 102 -28.94 8.50 9.91
N LYS A 103 -29.26 7.80 11.01
CA LYS A 103 -28.47 7.81 12.25
C LYS A 103 -27.80 6.46 12.45
N ASP A 104 -26.49 6.44 12.30
CA ASP A 104 -25.68 5.27 12.62
C ASP A 104 -25.57 5.07 14.13
N GLU A 105 -25.72 3.82 14.58
CA GLU A 105 -25.66 3.45 16.00
C GLU A 105 -24.29 3.73 16.64
N ASP A 106 -23.21 3.61 15.86
CA ASP A 106 -21.83 3.87 16.32
C ASP A 106 -21.40 5.33 16.16
N GLY A 107 -22.33 6.20 15.78
CA GLY A 107 -22.12 7.64 15.61
C GLY A 107 -21.24 8.02 14.43
N PHE A 108 -21.21 7.22 13.36
CA PHE A 108 -20.52 7.61 12.13
C PHE A 108 -21.28 8.70 11.36
N TYR A 109 -20.54 9.56 10.67
CA TYR A 109 -21.04 10.74 9.98
C TYR A 109 -21.18 10.51 8.48
N PHE A 110 -22.31 10.91 7.91
CA PHE A 110 -22.45 11.11 6.46
C PHE A 110 -21.76 12.41 6.04
N LEU A 111 -20.79 12.35 5.13
CA LEU A 111 -19.99 13.51 4.71
C LEU A 111 -20.48 14.18 3.43
N GLN A 112 -21.78 14.06 3.14
CA GLN A 112 -22.44 14.69 1.99
C GLN A 112 -21.91 14.23 0.62
N TRP A 113 -21.16 13.12 0.59
CA TRP A 113 -20.68 12.47 -0.63
C TRP A 113 -21.43 11.15 -0.82
N PHE A 114 -22.06 10.97 -1.98
CA PHE A 114 -22.70 9.72 -2.37
C PHE A 114 -22.64 9.54 -3.89
N ARG A 115 -22.86 8.32 -4.35
CA ARG A 115 -22.87 7.94 -5.78
C ARG A 115 -23.93 6.88 -6.02
N ARG A 116 -24.34 6.71 -7.29
CA ARG A 116 -25.09 5.53 -7.72
C ARG A 116 -24.16 4.32 -7.71
N ALA A 117 -24.47 3.35 -6.86
CA ALA A 117 -23.71 2.11 -6.74
C ALA A 117 -24.15 1.09 -7.79
N ASP A 118 -25.41 1.16 -8.22
CA ASP A 118 -26.05 0.25 -9.17
C ASP A 118 -25.55 0.40 -10.62
N GLU A 119 -25.10 1.59 -11.02
CA GLU A 119 -24.65 1.85 -12.41
C GLU A 119 -23.39 1.05 -12.78
N ASN A 120 -22.40 1.02 -11.88
CA ASN A 120 -21.11 0.38 -12.12
C ASN A 120 -20.84 -0.80 -11.19
N LYS A 121 -21.84 -1.21 -10.41
CA LYS A 121 -21.72 -2.17 -9.30
C LYS A 121 -20.52 -1.84 -8.40
N ALA A 122 -20.30 -0.55 -8.14
CA ALA A 122 -19.12 -0.07 -7.43
C ALA A 122 -19.33 1.27 -6.71
N LEU A 123 -18.56 1.50 -5.65
CA LEU A 123 -18.48 2.75 -4.91
C LEU A 123 -17.00 3.13 -4.71
N ASN A 124 -16.56 4.15 -5.47
CA ASN A 124 -15.15 4.54 -5.54
C ASN A 124 -14.94 5.95 -4.97
N TRP A 125 -14.37 6.03 -3.77
CA TRP A 125 -13.96 7.29 -3.14
C TRP A 125 -12.46 7.48 -3.32
N THR A 126 -12.08 8.25 -4.35
CA THR A 126 -10.69 8.39 -4.82
C THR A 126 -9.98 9.66 -4.35
N TYR A 127 -10.64 10.49 -3.54
CA TYR A 127 -10.08 11.74 -3.03
C TYR A 127 -10.41 11.97 -1.55
N TYR A 128 -9.39 11.90 -0.70
CA TYR A 128 -9.52 12.00 0.77
C TYR A 128 -10.61 11.08 1.36
N PRO A 129 -10.64 9.77 1.05
CA PRO A 129 -11.58 8.87 1.70
C PRO A 129 -11.31 8.79 3.22
N PRO A 130 -12.35 8.50 4.03
CA PRO A 130 -12.21 8.34 5.47
C PRO A 130 -11.26 7.19 5.85
N GLN A 131 -10.54 7.34 6.97
CA GLN A 131 -9.62 6.30 7.47
C GLN A 131 -10.36 5.13 8.11
N THR A 132 -11.38 5.42 8.92
CA THR A 132 -12.25 4.44 9.57
C THR A 132 -13.67 4.77 9.12
N PHE A 133 -14.36 3.79 8.54
CA PHE A 133 -15.60 4.03 7.82
C PHE A 133 -16.55 2.84 7.85
N LYS A 134 -17.81 3.06 7.47
CA LYS A 134 -18.78 2.00 7.14
C LYS A 134 -19.30 2.23 5.73
N ILE A 135 -19.64 1.17 5.01
CA ILE A 135 -20.36 1.26 3.73
C ILE A 135 -21.84 1.38 4.05
N LEU A 136 -22.52 2.37 3.50
CA LEU A 136 -23.96 2.53 3.62
C LEU A 136 -24.58 2.55 2.22
N LEU A 137 -25.52 1.63 1.98
CA LEU A 137 -26.33 1.54 0.78
C LEU A 137 -27.76 1.98 1.08
N TYR A 138 -28.39 2.64 0.11
CA TYR A 138 -29.75 3.16 0.18
C TYR A 138 -30.53 2.76 -1.08
N TYR A 139 -31.66 2.09 -0.86
CA TYR A 139 -32.60 1.64 -1.89
C TYR A 139 -33.91 2.43 -1.75
N PRO A 140 -34.13 3.49 -2.55
CA PRO A 140 -35.30 4.35 -2.41
C PRO A 140 -36.62 3.62 -2.73
N ASP A 141 -36.60 2.63 -3.62
CA ASP A 141 -37.82 1.96 -4.08
C ASP A 141 -38.25 0.81 -3.14
N ARG A 142 -37.40 0.44 -2.17
CA ARG A 142 -37.72 -0.54 -1.12
C ARG A 142 -38.48 0.16 0.00
N ALA A 143 -39.81 0.21 -0.12
CA ALA A 143 -40.66 0.88 0.86
C ALA A 143 -40.47 0.35 2.29
N THR A 144 -40.37 1.27 3.26
CA THR A 144 -40.57 1.00 4.68
C THR A 144 -42.05 0.77 4.95
N LYS A 145 -42.48 -0.48 5.17
CA LYS A 145 -43.79 -0.70 5.83
C LYS A 145 -43.65 -0.45 7.33
N SER A 146 -43.67 0.81 7.72
CA SER A 146 -43.94 1.24 9.09
C SER A 146 -45.27 1.98 9.09
N GLY A 147 -46.27 1.43 9.77
CA GLY A 147 -47.68 1.66 9.48
C GLY A 147 -48.31 2.93 10.03
N ALA A 148 -49.43 3.30 9.42
CA ALA A 148 -50.65 3.68 10.12
C ALA A 148 -51.81 3.05 9.35
N ALA A 149 -52.55 2.16 10.01
CA ALA A 149 -53.91 1.85 9.60
C ALA A 149 -54.74 3.11 9.90
N ASP A 150 -54.82 4.00 8.93
CA ASP A 150 -55.89 4.97 8.84
C ASP A 150 -57.06 4.21 8.18
N ASN A 151 -58.04 3.89 9.02
CA ASN A 151 -59.41 3.73 8.57
C ASN A 151 -60.06 5.10 8.77
N SER A 152 -59.93 6.01 7.81
CA SER A 152 -60.68 7.27 7.80
C SER A 152 -60.93 7.70 6.37
N ALA A 153 -62.17 7.45 5.94
CA ALA A 153 -62.75 8.07 4.77
C ALA A 153 -62.71 9.60 4.89
N GLY A 154 -62.22 10.30 3.87
CA GLY A 154 -62.52 11.72 3.70
C GLY A 154 -61.47 12.56 2.98
N GLY A 155 -61.83 13.02 1.77
CA GLY A 155 -61.66 14.43 1.37
C GLY A 155 -60.25 14.99 1.16
N ALA A 156 -59.98 15.36 -0.09
CA ALA A 156 -58.82 16.10 -0.56
C ALA A 156 -58.42 17.35 0.27
N THR A 157 -57.11 17.54 0.48
CA THR A 157 -56.35 18.77 0.14
C THR A 157 -54.87 18.41 -0.08
N ARG A 158 -54.21 19.21 -0.91
CA ARG A 158 -52.88 18.97 -1.49
C ARG A 158 -51.93 19.94 -0.80
N ASP A 159 -51.36 19.49 0.30
CA ASP A 159 -50.53 20.31 1.17
C ASP A 159 -49.14 19.71 1.22
N SER A 160 -48.13 20.56 1.08
CA SER A 160 -46.70 20.25 1.03
C SER A 160 -46.21 19.67 2.36
N GLU A 161 -46.43 18.38 2.57
CA GLU A 161 -45.94 17.65 3.73
C GLU A 161 -44.59 16.99 3.40
N THR A 162 -43.59 17.31 4.21
CA THR A 162 -42.23 16.75 4.14
C THR A 162 -42.29 15.25 4.39
N THR A 163 -42.49 14.48 3.33
CA THR A 163 -42.51 13.02 3.40
C THR A 163 -41.08 12.56 3.70
N ALA A 164 -40.87 11.98 4.89
CA ALA A 164 -39.63 11.30 5.23
C ALA A 164 -39.24 10.35 4.09
N ALA A 165 -37.97 10.30 3.72
CA ALA A 165 -37.52 9.50 2.59
C ALA A 165 -37.87 8.02 2.82
N SER A 166 -38.87 7.52 2.09
CA SER A 166 -39.20 6.09 2.04
C SER A 166 -38.04 5.35 1.39
N GLY A 167 -37.53 4.31 2.02
CA GLY A 167 -36.46 3.48 1.44
C GLY A 167 -35.80 2.57 2.47
N ALA A 168 -35.02 1.60 2.00
CA ALA A 168 -34.29 0.67 2.85
C ALA A 168 -32.79 0.99 2.88
N PHE A 169 -32.15 0.78 4.03
CA PHE A 169 -30.72 0.94 4.20
C PHE A 169 -30.02 -0.40 4.50
N CYS A 170 -28.81 -0.57 3.99
CA CYS A 170 -27.91 -1.66 4.37
C CYS A 170 -26.56 -1.06 4.78
N VAL A 171 -25.99 -1.53 5.89
CA VAL A 171 -24.77 -0.95 6.44
C VAL A 171 -23.77 -2.05 6.75
N SER A 172 -22.49 -1.82 6.47
CA SER A 172 -21.43 -2.76 6.86
C SER A 172 -21.05 -2.61 8.33
N ASP A 173 -20.28 -3.56 8.83
CA ASP A 173 -19.44 -3.36 10.01
C ASP A 173 -18.42 -2.24 9.80
N VAL A 174 -17.72 -1.87 10.88
CA VAL A 174 -16.64 -0.89 10.83
C VAL A 174 -15.45 -1.43 10.03
N LEU A 175 -15.03 -0.67 9.02
CA LEU A 175 -13.91 -0.96 8.15
C LEU A 175 -12.81 0.10 8.32
N GLU A 176 -11.60 -0.26 7.93
CA GLU A 176 -10.44 0.64 7.95
C GLU A 176 -9.75 0.69 6.60
N ARG A 177 -9.20 1.84 6.24
CA ARG A 177 -8.33 1.94 5.07
C ARG A 177 -6.99 1.25 5.39
N TYR A 178 -6.87 -0.02 4.98
CA TYR A 178 -5.73 -0.90 5.26
C TYR A 178 -4.50 -0.58 4.39
N ALA A 179 -4.70 0.02 3.21
CA ALA A 179 -3.65 0.35 2.26
C ALA A 179 -3.83 1.75 1.68
N PHE A 180 -2.82 2.30 0.99
CA PHE A 180 -2.93 3.58 0.29
C PHE A 180 -4.11 3.57 -0.70
N HIS A 181 -4.26 2.47 -1.44
CA HIS A 181 -5.47 2.11 -2.18
C HIS A 181 -6.08 0.88 -1.51
N SER A 182 -7.21 1.05 -0.83
CA SER A 182 -7.94 -0.06 -0.22
C SER A 182 -9.07 -0.51 -1.12
N TYR A 183 -9.23 -1.82 -1.25
CA TYR A 183 -10.18 -2.47 -2.14
C TYR A 183 -11.03 -3.44 -1.33
N TYR A 184 -12.34 -3.37 -1.56
CA TYR A 184 -13.33 -4.13 -0.82
C TYR A 184 -14.29 -4.81 -1.79
N PHE A 185 -14.62 -6.06 -1.51
CA PHE A 185 -15.70 -6.78 -2.17
C PHE A 185 -16.87 -6.95 -1.21
N VAL A 186 -18.07 -6.79 -1.75
CA VAL A 186 -19.32 -7.08 -1.05
C VAL A 186 -20.11 -8.06 -1.91
N ASN A 187 -20.38 -9.25 -1.38
CA ASN A 187 -21.24 -10.21 -2.06
C ASN A 187 -22.71 -9.93 -1.71
N MET A 188 -23.48 -9.46 -2.69
CA MET A 188 -24.88 -9.09 -2.47
C MET A 188 -25.85 -10.28 -2.52
N ALA A 189 -25.39 -11.47 -2.89
CA ALA A 189 -26.24 -12.68 -2.92
C ALA A 189 -26.77 -13.03 -1.52
N GLU A 190 -25.91 -12.92 -0.50
CA GLU A 190 -26.26 -13.21 0.90
C GLU A 190 -27.29 -12.22 1.47
N ILE A 191 -27.42 -11.04 0.87
CA ILE A 191 -28.37 -10.01 1.28
C ILE A 191 -29.73 -10.26 0.63
N ALA A 192 -29.76 -10.72 -0.62
CA ALA A 192 -30.99 -10.99 -1.37
C ALA A 192 -31.85 -12.09 -0.70
N ASP A 193 -31.22 -13.16 -0.17
CA ASP A 193 -31.93 -14.25 0.50
C ASP A 193 -32.61 -13.82 1.81
N ASN A 194 -32.03 -12.84 2.50
CA ASN A 194 -32.59 -12.26 3.73
C ASN A 194 -33.66 -11.19 3.46
N THR A 195 -33.93 -10.84 2.19
CA THR A 195 -34.85 -9.76 1.78
C THR A 195 -36.31 -10.25 1.59
N SER A 196 -36.69 -11.38 2.21
CA SER A 196 -38.07 -11.88 2.19
C SER A 196 -38.95 -11.19 3.24
N GLY A 197 -39.16 -9.88 3.07
CA GLY A 197 -40.15 -9.09 3.82
C GLY A 197 -39.62 -8.39 5.08
N ASN A 198 -39.84 -7.07 5.14
CA ASN A 198 -39.56 -6.17 6.27
C ASN A 198 -38.09 -6.01 6.68
N LEU A 199 -37.35 -5.06 6.09
CA LEU A 199 -36.09 -4.62 6.67
C LEU A 199 -35.99 -3.09 6.75
N ILE A 200 -36.26 -2.59 7.96
CA ILE A 200 -35.69 -1.36 8.52
C ILE A 200 -34.36 -1.67 9.25
N ALA A 201 -33.93 -2.94 9.31
CA ALA A 201 -32.66 -3.25 9.96
C ALA A 201 -31.49 -3.13 8.98
N ALA A 202 -30.51 -2.36 9.42
CA ALA A 202 -29.10 -2.49 9.05
C ALA A 202 -28.69 -3.97 8.96
N ILE A 203 -28.75 -4.58 7.77
CA ILE A 203 -28.16 -5.90 7.55
C ILE A 203 -26.65 -5.69 7.42
N PRO A 204 -25.82 -6.33 8.26
CA PRO A 204 -24.37 -6.30 8.10
C PRO A 204 -24.00 -6.81 6.71
N LEU A 205 -23.33 -5.96 5.93
CA LEU A 205 -22.80 -6.36 4.63
C LEU A 205 -21.61 -7.33 4.84
N PRO A 206 -21.58 -8.51 4.18
CA PRO A 206 -20.41 -9.37 4.17
C PRO A 206 -19.32 -8.70 3.31
N VAL A 207 -18.36 -8.05 3.97
CA VAL A 207 -17.29 -7.32 3.32
C VAL A 207 -15.98 -8.09 3.42
N THR A 208 -15.34 -8.34 2.28
CA THR A 208 -14.00 -8.95 2.22
C THR A 208 -12.98 -7.97 1.65
N GLN A 209 -11.76 -8.01 2.17
CA GLN A 209 -10.65 -7.25 1.60
C GLN A 209 -10.20 -7.91 0.30
N ASN A 210 -9.97 -7.11 -0.73
CA ASN A 210 -9.58 -7.62 -2.04
C ASN A 210 -8.41 -6.83 -2.64
N TYR A 211 -7.22 -7.06 -2.09
CA TYR A 211 -6.01 -6.50 -2.68
C TYR A 211 -5.36 -7.55 -3.60
N ASP A 212 -5.22 -7.23 -4.88
CA ASP A 212 -4.46 -8.08 -5.79
C ASP A 212 -2.97 -7.86 -5.60
N TYR A 213 -2.35 -8.73 -4.79
CA TYR A 213 -0.91 -8.71 -4.55
C TYR A 213 -0.10 -9.21 -5.76
N SER A 214 -0.73 -9.76 -6.80
CA SER A 214 -0.03 -10.39 -7.93
C SER A 214 0.89 -9.41 -8.65
N ALA A 215 0.42 -8.18 -8.89
CA ALA A 215 1.21 -7.14 -9.53
C ALA A 215 2.41 -6.69 -8.67
N GLU A 216 2.22 -6.57 -7.36
CA GLU A 216 3.31 -6.20 -6.43
C GLU A 216 4.35 -7.31 -6.30
N ILE A 217 3.91 -8.57 -6.24
CA ILE A 217 4.77 -9.75 -6.18
C ILE A 217 5.54 -9.91 -7.49
N LEU A 218 4.88 -9.79 -8.64
CA LEU A 218 5.55 -9.84 -9.94
C LEU A 218 6.56 -8.70 -10.07
N GLY A 219 6.15 -7.47 -9.70
CA GLY A 219 7.01 -6.30 -9.71
C GLY A 219 8.24 -6.45 -8.83
N PHE A 220 8.08 -7.07 -7.65
CA PHE A 220 9.17 -7.43 -6.76
C PHE A 220 10.21 -8.33 -7.45
N PHE A 221 9.77 -9.45 -8.05
CA PHE A 221 10.68 -10.41 -8.66
C PHE A 221 11.36 -9.86 -9.92
N VAL A 222 10.63 -9.12 -10.76
CA VAL A 222 11.21 -8.47 -11.95
C VAL A 222 12.31 -7.49 -11.54
N ARG A 223 12.03 -6.62 -10.57
CA ARG A 223 13.01 -5.65 -10.06
C ARG A 223 14.22 -6.36 -9.47
N PHE A 224 14.00 -7.36 -8.62
CA PHE A 224 15.06 -8.16 -8.00
C PHE A 224 15.96 -8.86 -9.03
N ILE A 225 15.39 -9.53 -10.03
CA ILE A 225 16.15 -10.26 -11.05
C ILE A 225 16.97 -9.29 -11.90
N ILE A 226 16.38 -8.16 -12.30
CA ILE A 226 17.06 -7.16 -13.14
C ILE A 226 18.21 -6.52 -12.36
N THR A 227 17.99 -6.03 -11.14
CA THR A 227 19.04 -5.35 -10.36
C THR A 227 20.18 -6.30 -10.01
N LEU A 228 19.86 -7.51 -9.53
CA LEU A 228 20.86 -8.54 -9.24
C LEU A 228 21.66 -8.93 -10.50
N GLY A 229 20.98 -9.05 -11.64
CA GLY A 229 21.61 -9.34 -12.93
C GLY A 229 22.62 -8.25 -13.32
N VAL A 230 22.22 -6.98 -13.23
CA VAL A 230 23.08 -5.83 -13.55
C VAL A 230 24.29 -5.76 -12.64
N GLU A 231 24.13 -5.94 -11.33
CA GLU A 231 25.25 -5.90 -10.36
C GLU A 231 26.25 -7.03 -10.60
N THR A 232 25.73 -8.21 -10.96
CA THR A 232 26.54 -9.37 -11.28
C THR A 232 27.30 -9.17 -12.60
N LEU A 233 26.67 -8.57 -13.62
CA LEU A 233 27.33 -8.21 -14.89
C LEU A 233 28.41 -7.14 -14.67
N LEU A 234 28.13 -6.13 -13.85
CA LEU A 234 29.11 -5.12 -13.47
C LEU A 234 30.30 -5.74 -12.75
N ALA A 235 30.09 -6.74 -11.90
CA ALA A 235 31.20 -7.43 -11.24
C ALA A 235 32.13 -8.12 -12.25
N LEU A 236 31.57 -8.71 -13.32
CA LEU A 236 32.35 -9.29 -14.42
C LEU A 236 33.13 -8.23 -15.21
N ALA A 237 32.52 -7.06 -15.47
CA ALA A 237 33.17 -5.92 -16.11
C ALA A 237 34.31 -5.34 -15.25
N PHE A 238 34.10 -5.28 -13.94
CA PHE A 238 35.11 -4.93 -12.95
C PHE A 238 36.11 -6.06 -12.67
N GLY A 239 36.09 -7.16 -13.43
CA GLY A 239 37.05 -8.26 -13.36
C GLY A 239 37.02 -9.07 -12.05
N LEU A 240 35.91 -9.02 -11.31
CA LEU A 240 35.64 -9.84 -10.13
C LEU A 240 35.23 -11.28 -10.51
N ARG A 241 36.04 -11.93 -11.37
CA ARG A 241 35.71 -13.22 -12.01
C ARG A 241 36.07 -14.45 -11.19
N THR A 242 36.72 -14.29 -10.03
CA THR A 242 37.05 -15.45 -9.20
C THR A 242 35.80 -16.02 -8.55
N LYS A 243 35.72 -17.36 -8.39
CA LYS A 243 34.58 -18.01 -7.71
C LYS A 243 34.27 -17.39 -6.35
N ARG A 244 35.31 -16.99 -5.60
CA ARG A 244 35.15 -16.31 -4.30
C ARG A 244 34.57 -14.90 -4.44
N ALA A 245 35.09 -14.09 -5.35
CA ALA A 245 34.59 -12.74 -5.57
C ALA A 245 33.15 -12.75 -6.09
N PHE A 246 32.89 -13.56 -7.11
CA PHE A 246 31.57 -13.71 -7.71
C PHE A 246 30.52 -14.17 -6.70
N LEU A 247 30.81 -15.20 -5.89
CA LEU A 247 29.85 -15.69 -4.89
C LEU A 247 29.61 -14.66 -3.76
N THR A 248 30.64 -13.90 -3.38
CA THR A 248 30.50 -12.83 -2.36
C THR A 248 29.60 -11.72 -2.88
N VAL A 249 29.83 -11.28 -4.12
CA VAL A 249 29.01 -10.30 -4.81
C VAL A 249 27.57 -10.78 -4.93
N LEU A 250 27.35 -11.98 -5.45
CA LEU A 250 26.01 -12.52 -5.69
C LEU A 250 25.22 -12.66 -4.39
N ALA A 251 25.87 -13.14 -3.32
CA ALA A 251 25.22 -13.32 -2.03
C ALA A 251 24.92 -11.98 -1.33
N ALA A 252 25.86 -11.03 -1.35
CA ALA A 252 25.68 -9.71 -0.75
C ALA A 252 24.54 -8.95 -1.42
N ASN A 253 24.64 -8.78 -2.74
CA ASN A 253 23.61 -8.13 -3.55
C ASN A 253 22.27 -8.85 -3.48
N GLY A 254 22.26 -10.19 -3.50
CA GLY A 254 21.01 -10.96 -3.37
C GLY A 254 20.27 -10.64 -2.06
N VAL A 255 20.99 -10.62 -0.94
CA VAL A 255 20.40 -10.31 0.38
C VAL A 255 19.98 -8.84 0.47
N THR A 256 20.84 -7.91 0.04
CA THR A 256 20.56 -6.47 0.12
C THR A 256 19.41 -6.08 -0.81
N GLN A 257 19.38 -6.62 -2.03
CA GLN A 257 18.28 -6.42 -2.96
C GLN A 257 16.97 -6.99 -2.43
N ILE A 258 16.93 -8.20 -1.87
CA ILE A 258 15.68 -8.72 -1.25
C ILE A 258 15.18 -7.76 -0.16
N ALA A 259 16.07 -7.30 0.73
CA ALA A 259 15.70 -6.42 1.84
C ALA A 259 15.22 -5.03 1.37
N LEU A 260 15.96 -4.39 0.46
CA LEU A 260 15.60 -3.09 -0.12
C LEU A 260 14.30 -3.18 -0.91
N ASN A 261 14.13 -4.26 -1.67
CA ASN A 261 12.96 -4.47 -2.49
C ASN A 261 11.70 -4.70 -1.64
N LEU A 262 11.84 -5.43 -0.53
CA LEU A 262 10.76 -5.62 0.43
C LEU A 262 10.42 -4.29 1.14
N LEU A 263 11.44 -3.54 1.56
CA LEU A 263 11.25 -2.21 2.16
C LEU A 263 10.50 -1.28 1.21
N LEU A 264 10.90 -1.22 -0.06
CA LEU A 264 10.28 -0.37 -1.07
C LEU A 264 8.81 -0.75 -1.29
N ASN A 265 8.49 -2.04 -1.43
CA ASN A 265 7.12 -2.50 -1.66
C ASN A 265 6.22 -2.25 -0.45
N VAL A 266 6.64 -2.63 0.76
CA VAL A 266 5.87 -2.37 1.98
C VAL A 266 5.61 -0.87 2.15
N ARG A 267 6.61 -0.04 1.86
CA ARG A 267 6.47 1.41 2.05
C ARG A 267 5.57 2.06 1.01
N LEU A 268 5.63 1.66 -0.26
CA LEU A 268 4.71 2.12 -1.29
C LEU A 268 3.26 1.69 -0.99
N HIS A 269 3.06 0.52 -0.40
CA HIS A 269 1.73 0.03 -0.02
C HIS A 269 1.04 0.92 1.01
N PHE A 270 1.80 1.45 2.00
CA PHE A 270 1.24 2.25 3.09
C PHE A 270 1.43 3.77 2.94
N ASN A 271 2.37 4.24 2.12
CA ASN A 271 2.75 5.65 2.04
C ASN A 271 2.70 6.17 0.60
N ASN A 272 2.64 7.50 0.46
CA ASN A 272 2.77 8.14 -0.83
C ASN A 272 4.21 8.03 -1.37
N LEU A 273 4.36 8.16 -2.69
CA LEU A 273 5.65 8.08 -3.38
C LEU A 273 6.71 9.02 -2.79
N TYR A 274 6.34 10.24 -2.39
CA TYR A 274 7.27 11.26 -1.90
C TYR A 274 7.95 10.92 -0.57
N GLY A 275 7.27 10.20 0.33
CA GLY A 275 7.89 9.72 1.57
C GLY A 275 8.84 8.55 1.34
N VAL A 276 8.61 7.77 0.28
CA VAL A 276 9.34 6.54 0.00
C VAL A 276 10.67 6.78 -0.72
N ILE A 277 10.71 7.69 -1.71
CA ILE A 277 11.92 8.02 -2.48
C ILE A 277 13.12 8.39 -1.59
N PRO A 278 13.05 9.38 -0.66
CA PRO A 278 14.20 9.78 0.15
C PRO A 278 14.64 8.66 1.08
N LEU A 279 13.71 7.89 1.66
CA LEU A 279 14.03 6.74 2.49
C LEU A 279 14.79 5.68 1.69
N TYR A 280 14.31 5.36 0.49
CA TYR A 280 14.95 4.39 -0.40
C TYR A 280 16.36 4.85 -0.81
N PHE A 281 16.55 6.13 -1.13
CA PHE A 281 17.86 6.72 -1.41
C PHE A 281 18.86 6.54 -0.25
N PHE A 282 18.46 6.85 0.98
CA PHE A 282 19.33 6.67 2.14
C PHE A 282 19.59 5.19 2.47
N ALA A 283 18.62 4.32 2.22
CA ALA A 283 18.78 2.88 2.37
C ALA A 283 19.82 2.31 1.38
N GLU A 284 19.77 2.73 0.12
CA GLU A 284 20.75 2.38 -0.92
C GLU A 284 22.15 2.90 -0.58
N LEU A 285 22.26 4.12 -0.05
CA LEU A 285 23.53 4.65 0.43
C LEU A 285 24.11 3.81 1.58
N PHE A 286 23.26 3.36 2.50
CA PHE A 286 23.67 2.46 3.59
C PHE A 286 24.14 1.10 3.08
N VAL A 287 23.40 0.51 2.13
CA VAL A 287 23.77 -0.75 1.48
C VAL A 287 25.10 -0.63 0.77
N PHE A 288 25.32 0.45 0.01
CA PHE A 288 26.62 0.74 -0.61
C PHE A 288 27.77 0.71 0.41
N VAL A 289 27.62 1.39 1.56
CA VAL A 289 28.66 1.40 2.60
C VAL A 289 28.90 0.01 3.17
N ALA A 290 27.84 -0.74 3.45
CA ALA A 290 27.91 -2.10 3.98
C ALA A 290 28.59 -3.07 2.99
N GLU A 291 28.22 -3.00 1.71
CA GLU A 291 28.80 -3.81 0.65
C GLU A 291 30.26 -3.45 0.38
N ALA A 292 30.60 -2.16 0.32
CA ALA A 292 31.97 -1.72 0.15
C ALA A 292 32.86 -2.21 1.30
N ALA A 293 32.36 -2.15 2.54
CA ALA A 293 33.04 -2.69 3.71
C ALA A 293 33.22 -4.22 3.62
N LEU A 294 32.16 -4.94 3.27
CA LEU A 294 32.17 -6.40 3.10
C LEU A 294 33.17 -6.83 2.03
N TYR A 295 33.13 -6.21 0.84
CA TYR A 295 34.04 -6.53 -0.26
C TYR A 295 35.48 -6.21 0.12
N CYS A 296 35.76 -5.05 0.74
CA CYS A 296 37.10 -4.70 1.20
C CYS A 296 37.63 -5.67 2.27
N PHE A 297 36.76 -6.20 3.12
CA PHE A 297 37.13 -7.15 4.16
C PHE A 297 37.41 -8.55 3.60
N ILE A 298 36.58 -9.03 2.67
CA ILE A 298 36.68 -10.40 2.12
C ILE A 298 37.69 -10.51 0.97
N LEU A 299 37.73 -9.51 0.08
CA LEU A 299 38.45 -9.55 -1.19
C LEU A 299 39.64 -8.58 -1.25
N GLY A 300 39.77 -7.69 -0.27
CA GLY A 300 40.75 -6.62 -0.26
C GLY A 300 42.18 -7.04 0.07
N LYS A 301 43.15 -6.39 -0.57
CA LYS A 301 44.58 -6.61 -0.31
C LYS A 301 44.96 -6.09 1.07
N ARG A 302 45.54 -6.94 1.91
CA ARG A 302 46.20 -6.50 3.15
C ARG A 302 47.42 -5.66 2.77
N LYS A 303 47.42 -4.40 3.20
CA LYS A 303 48.58 -3.51 3.10
C LYS A 303 49.54 -3.87 4.23
N ASN A 304 50.23 -5.00 4.12
CA ASN A 304 51.45 -5.17 4.90
C ASN A 304 52.52 -4.37 4.16
N GLY A 305 53.04 -3.34 4.83
CA GLY A 305 54.23 -2.64 4.38
C GLY A 305 55.43 -3.59 4.43
N GLY A 306 56.31 -3.47 3.45
CA GLY A 306 57.66 -4.03 3.49
C GLY A 306 57.77 -5.56 3.40
N GLU A 307 58.59 -5.99 2.44
CA GLU A 307 59.32 -7.24 2.40
C GLU A 307 58.60 -8.59 2.16
N ASN A 308 59.01 -9.15 1.02
CA ASN A 308 59.39 -10.52 0.77
C ASN A 308 58.37 -11.63 1.05
N GLY A 309 57.85 -12.14 -0.06
CA GLY A 309 57.94 -13.56 -0.40
C GLY A 309 57.41 -14.57 0.62
N SER A 310 56.23 -15.10 0.36
CA SER A 310 55.99 -16.50 0.66
C SER A 310 55.05 -17.08 -0.40
N THR A 311 55.67 -17.73 -1.39
CA THR A 311 55.06 -18.74 -2.24
C THR A 311 54.40 -19.77 -1.33
N ASP A 312 53.12 -20.06 -1.54
CA ASP A 312 52.45 -21.17 -0.86
C ASP A 312 53.07 -22.48 -1.40
N GLU A 313 53.91 -23.16 -0.61
CA GLU A 313 54.54 -24.46 -0.89
C GLU A 313 53.55 -25.65 -0.97
N ASN A 314 52.29 -25.42 -1.35
CA ASN A 314 51.27 -26.46 -1.40
C ASN A 314 50.34 -26.31 -2.60
N GLY A 315 50.87 -26.03 -3.81
CA GLY A 315 50.16 -26.19 -5.09
C GLY A 315 48.78 -25.51 -5.21
N GLY A 316 48.43 -24.61 -4.28
CA GLY A 316 47.13 -23.98 -4.17
C GLY A 316 47.18 -22.66 -4.88
N LYS A 317 46.40 -22.49 -5.95
CA LYS A 317 46.31 -21.23 -6.73
C LYS A 317 46.27 -20.03 -5.78
N ALA A 318 47.29 -19.16 -5.87
CA ALA A 318 47.37 -17.91 -5.14
C ALA A 318 46.03 -17.18 -5.26
N ALA A 319 45.39 -16.89 -4.12
CA ALA A 319 44.11 -16.20 -4.13
C ALA A 319 44.32 -14.81 -4.75
N ILE A 320 43.63 -14.51 -5.85
CA ILE A 320 43.67 -13.17 -6.46
C ILE A 320 43.08 -12.19 -5.45
N VAL A 321 43.86 -11.17 -5.09
CA VAL A 321 43.47 -10.17 -4.11
C VAL A 321 43.30 -8.81 -4.80
N TYR A 322 42.21 -8.12 -4.48
CA TYR A 322 41.79 -6.90 -5.18
C TYR A 322 42.17 -5.63 -4.39
N SER A 323 42.44 -4.53 -5.10
CA SER A 323 42.68 -3.23 -4.47
C SER A 323 41.38 -2.69 -3.84
N LYS A 324 41.46 -2.12 -2.62
CA LYS A 324 40.31 -1.52 -1.94
C LYS A 324 39.61 -0.46 -2.80
N LYS A 325 40.37 0.37 -3.52
CA LYS A 325 39.82 1.39 -4.43
C LYS A 325 38.90 0.79 -5.49
N ARG A 326 39.30 -0.35 -6.07
CA ARG A 326 38.52 -1.05 -7.11
C ARG A 326 37.23 -1.63 -6.54
N LEU A 327 37.28 -2.18 -5.32
CA LEU A 327 36.12 -2.77 -4.65
C LEU A 327 35.10 -1.70 -4.24
N ILE A 328 35.57 -0.56 -3.72
CA ILE A 328 34.72 0.59 -3.38
C ILE A 328 34.08 1.18 -4.64
N LEU A 329 34.86 1.35 -5.72
CA LEU A 329 34.34 1.87 -6.99
C LEU A 329 33.28 0.92 -7.57
N TYR A 330 33.52 -0.40 -7.52
CA TYR A 330 32.52 -1.38 -7.91
C TYR A 330 31.23 -1.25 -7.10
N ALA A 331 31.32 -1.26 -5.76
CA ALA A 331 30.14 -1.15 -4.90
C ALA A 331 29.35 0.13 -5.19
N PHE A 332 30.03 1.26 -5.34
CA PHE A 332 29.40 2.54 -5.67
C PHE A 332 28.68 2.49 -7.02
N THR A 333 29.36 2.03 -8.07
CA THR A 333 28.78 1.97 -9.43
C THR A 333 27.61 0.97 -9.49
N ALA A 334 27.72 -0.18 -8.83
CA ALA A 334 26.68 -1.19 -8.77
C ALA A 334 25.41 -0.65 -8.09
N ASN A 335 25.53 -0.11 -6.87
CA ASN A 335 24.39 0.42 -6.12
C ASN A 335 23.77 1.64 -6.82
N LEU A 336 24.58 2.53 -7.42
CA LEU A 336 24.07 3.68 -8.16
C LEU A 336 23.24 3.26 -9.38
N ILE A 337 23.74 2.31 -10.17
CA ILE A 337 23.01 1.83 -11.36
C ILE A 337 21.76 1.06 -10.93
N SER A 338 21.85 0.21 -9.90
CA SER A 338 20.70 -0.51 -9.35
C SER A 338 19.62 0.43 -8.82
N PHE A 339 19.99 1.52 -8.15
CA PHE A 339 19.06 2.57 -7.74
C PHE A 339 18.37 3.23 -8.95
N CYS A 340 19.16 3.62 -9.96
CA CYS A 340 18.64 4.26 -11.18
C CYS A 340 17.70 3.37 -11.99
N ILE A 341 17.85 2.04 -11.91
CA ILE A 341 16.99 1.07 -12.61
C ILE A 341 15.81 0.64 -11.74
N GLY A 342 16.07 0.34 -10.46
CA GLY A 342 15.12 -0.23 -9.52
C GLY A 342 13.99 0.74 -9.18
N LEU A 343 14.29 2.02 -8.98
CA LEU A 343 13.27 3.00 -8.60
C LEU A 343 12.23 3.24 -9.73
N PRO A 344 12.61 3.49 -11.00
CA PRO A 344 11.66 3.57 -12.10
C PRO A 344 10.82 2.30 -12.28
N LEU A 345 11.43 1.11 -12.19
CA LEU A 345 10.70 -0.17 -12.28
C LEU A 345 9.65 -0.30 -11.18
N ALA A 346 9.97 0.14 -9.95
CA ALA A 346 9.04 0.11 -8.83
C ALA A 346 7.81 1.00 -9.04
N ILE A 347 7.96 2.08 -9.80
CA ILE A 347 6.87 3.03 -10.10
C ILE A 347 6.05 2.55 -11.31
N LEU A 348 6.72 1.99 -12.33
CA LEU A 348 6.09 1.60 -13.58
C LEU A 348 5.34 0.28 -13.50
N LEU A 349 5.88 -0.74 -12.81
CA LEU A 349 5.28 -2.07 -12.82
C LEU A 349 3.89 -2.14 -12.19
N PRO A 350 3.61 -1.51 -11.02
CA PRO A 350 2.25 -1.45 -10.48
C PRO A 350 1.26 -0.63 -11.31
N ALA A 351 1.71 0.10 -12.34
CA ALA A 351 0.84 0.89 -13.22
C ALA A 351 0.52 0.18 -14.54
N VAL A 352 1.20 -0.92 -14.85
CA VAL A 352 1.04 -1.70 -16.09
C VAL A 352 0.07 -2.87 -15.91
N PHE A 353 -0.16 -3.28 -14.67
CA PHE A 353 -1.11 -4.31 -14.25
C PHE A 353 -2.16 -3.65 -13.36
#